data_AF-A0A947G2E7-F1
#
_entry.id   AF-A0A947G2E7-F1
#
_cell.length_a   1.000
_cell.length_b   1.000
_cell.length_c   1.000
_cell.angle_alpha   90.00
_cell.angle_beta   90.00
_cell.angle_gamma   90.00
#
_symmetry.space_group_name_H-M   'P 1'
#
loop_
_entity.id
_entity.type
_entity.pdbx_description
1 polymer ?
#
loop_
_entity_poly.entity_id
_entity_poly.type
_entity_poly.pdbx_seq_one_letter_code
_entity_poly.pdbx_strand_id
1 'polypeptide(L)' 'YSIGDRSKLEYGKDGSLTIYVQHESPGKEKSSNWLPAPEGAFSLQFRMYLPKPESLEPLYLPPAVEPVR' A
#
# COMPACT_ATOMS: atom_id res chain seq x y z
N TYR A 1 -7.24 -8.91 4.27
CA TYR A 1 -6.22 -8.11 5.00
C TYR A 1 -6.34 -6.65 4.59
N SER A 2 -5.90 -5.71 5.43
CA SER A 2 -5.83 -4.29 5.11
C SER A 2 -4.75 -3.60 5.94
N ILE A 3 -4.12 -2.59 5.36
CA ILE A 3 -3.17 -1.71 6.03
C ILE A 3 -3.48 -0.26 5.61
N GLY A 4 -3.18 0.72 6.44
CA GLY A 4 -3.49 2.12 6.13
C GLY A 4 -2.96 3.11 7.17
N ASP A 5 -3.51 4.32 7.17
CA ASP A 5 -3.14 5.45 8.03
C ASP A 5 -3.21 5.14 9.54
N ARG A 6 -4.03 4.17 9.94
CA ARG A 6 -4.15 3.70 11.33
C ARG A 6 -3.14 2.62 11.72
N SER A 7 -2.32 2.16 10.77
CA SER A 7 -1.25 1.20 10.98
C SER A 7 0.08 1.92 11.29
N LYS A 8 1.03 1.23 11.93
CA LYS A 8 2.38 1.76 12.20
C LYS A 8 3.26 1.65 10.95
N LEU A 9 2.91 2.40 9.91
CA LEU A 9 3.62 2.43 8.63
C LEU A 9 4.95 3.19 8.74
N GLU A 10 5.93 2.74 7.97
CA GLU A 10 7.22 3.40 7.80
C GLU A 10 7.29 4.10 6.44
N TYR A 11 7.64 5.38 6.45
CA TYR A 11 7.75 6.20 5.25
C TYR A 11 9.21 6.31 4.79
N GLY A 12 9.41 6.42 3.48
CA GLY A 12 10.70 6.76 2.90
C GLY A 12 11.17 8.16 3.33
N LYS A 13 12.47 8.43 3.16
CA LYS A 13 13.07 9.74 3.52
C LYS A 13 12.48 10.91 2.72
N ASP A 14 11.93 10.63 1.54
CA ASP A 14 11.24 11.57 0.66
C ASP A 14 9.75 11.70 0.97
N GLY A 15 9.25 11.02 2.01
CA GLY A 15 7.84 11.00 2.38
C GLY A 15 6.99 9.99 1.59
N SER A 16 7.60 9.19 0.71
CA SER A 16 6.91 8.12 0.00
C SER A 16 6.48 6.98 0.93
N LEU A 17 5.47 6.21 0.51
CA LEU A 17 5.04 5.00 1.19
C LEU A 17 5.10 3.83 0.22
N THR A 18 5.94 2.83 0.55
CA THR A 18 6.03 1.57 -0.20
C THR A 18 5.24 0.49 0.52
N ILE A 19 4.27 -0.13 -0.14
CA ILE A 19 3.49 -1.26 0.38
C ILE A 19 3.92 -2.55 -0.32
N TYR A 20 4.32 -3.56 0.44
CA TYR A 20 4.67 -4.87 -0.08
C TYR A 20 3.43 -5.76 -0.11
N VAL A 21 3.06 -6.31 -1.27
CA VAL A 21 1.89 -7.17 -1.43
C VAL A 21 2.35 -8.55 -1.91
N GLN A 22 2.41 -9.53 -1.02
CA GLN A 22 2.92 -10.87 -1.32
C GLN A 22 2.52 -11.90 -0.26
N HIS A 23 2.63 -13.19 -0.60
CA HIS A 23 2.28 -14.30 0.29
C HIS A 23 3.25 -14.49 1.44
N GLU A 24 4.54 -14.52 1.14
CA GLU A 24 5.60 -14.68 2.13
C GLU A 24 6.00 -13.35 2.75
N SER A 25 6.43 -13.38 4.01
CA SER A 25 6.91 -12.17 4.70
C SER A 25 8.14 -11.59 3.99
N PRO A 26 8.19 -10.28 3.70
CA PRO A 26 9.35 -9.63 3.06
C PRO A 26 10.54 -9.42 4.02
N GLY A 27 10.50 -10.02 5.22
CA GLY A 27 11.50 -9.85 6.28
C GLY A 27 11.09 -8.83 7.34
N LYS A 28 11.77 -8.86 8.49
CA LYS A 28 11.41 -8.05 9.68
C LYS A 28 11.38 -6.56 9.39
N GLU A 29 12.35 -6.05 8.65
CA GLU A 29 12.50 -4.62 8.33
C GLU A 29 11.38 -4.06 7.43
N LYS A 30 10.68 -4.92 6.69
CA LYS A 30 9.62 -4.51 5.75
C LYS A 30 8.22 -4.88 6.23
N SER A 31 8.14 -5.53 7.39
CA SER A 31 6.91 -6.13 7.91
C SER A 31 5.85 -5.09 8.29
N SER A 32 6.26 -3.89 8.71
CA SER A 32 5.38 -2.76 9.02
C SER A 32 4.58 -2.27 7.82
N ASN A 33 5.08 -2.47 6.60
CA ASN A 33 4.44 -2.06 5.34
C ASN A 33 3.96 -3.24 4.49
N TRP A 34 3.86 -4.43 5.07
CA TRP A 34 3.49 -5.64 4.35
C TRP A 34 1.98 -5.92 4.45
N LEU A 35 1.38 -6.17 3.30
CA LEU A 35 0.01 -6.64 3.15
C LEU A 35 0.03 -8.08 2.63
N PRO A 36 -0.32 -9.07 3.48
CA PRO A 36 -0.40 -10.47 3.06
C PRO A 36 -1.42 -10.66 1.93
N ALA A 37 -1.00 -11.39 0.89
CA ALA A 37 -1.83 -11.79 -0.25
C ALA A 37 -1.77 -13.31 -0.46
N PRO A 38 -2.79 -13.94 -1.07
CA PRO A 38 -2.70 -15.36 -1.43
C PRO A 38 -1.73 -15.58 -2.61
N GLU A 39 -1.25 -16.81 -2.80
CA GLU A 39 -0.50 -17.21 -4.02
C GLU A 39 -1.38 -17.21 -5.29
N GLY A 40 -2.71 -17.30 -5.11
CA GLY A 40 -3.68 -17.29 -6.20
C GLY A 40 -4.15 -15.90 -6.60
N ALA A 41 -5.12 -15.85 -7.51
CA ALA A 41 -5.71 -14.59 -7.95
C ALA A 41 -6.33 -13.82 -6.78
N PHE A 42 -6.09 -12.51 -6.76
CA PHE A 42 -6.67 -11.59 -5.79
C PHE A 42 -6.98 -10.24 -6.44
N SER A 43 -7.72 -9.40 -5.72
CA SER A 43 -7.97 -8.02 -6.12
C SER A 43 -7.48 -7.08 -5.03
N LEU A 44 -6.80 -6.00 -5.43
CA LEU A 44 -6.33 -4.95 -4.54
C LEU A 44 -7.29 -3.75 -4.62
N GLN A 45 -7.65 -3.19 -3.47
CA GLN A 45 -8.58 -2.06 -3.38
C GLN A 45 -7.94 -0.94 -2.57
N PHE A 46 -7.88 0.25 -3.15
CA PHE A 46 -7.49 1.48 -2.49
C PHE A 46 -8.74 2.24 -2.05
N ARG A 47 -8.71 2.81 -0.83
CA ARG A 47 -9.84 3.58 -0.28
C ARG A 47 -9.32 4.87 0.32
N MET A 48 -9.91 6.00 -0.08
CA MET A 48 -9.73 7.30 0.57
C MET A 48 -11.03 7.65 1.30
N TYR A 49 -10.93 7.93 2.60
CA TYR A 49 -12.07 8.32 3.42
C TYR A 49 -12.04 9.82 3.64
N LEU A 50 -13.12 10.50 3.24
CA LEU A 50 -13.23 11.96 3.29
C LEU A 50 -12.01 12.66 2.65
N PRO A 51 -11.70 12.35 1.37
CA PRO A 51 -10.57 12.99 0.69
C PRO A 51 -10.79 14.49 0.61
N LYS A 52 -9.69 15.25 0.70
CA LYS A 52 -9.74 16.68 0.44
C LYS A 52 -10.01 16.94 -1.06
N PRO A 53 -10.57 18.11 -1.43
CA PRO A 53 -10.89 18.42 -2.83
C PRO A 53 -9.72 18.24 -3.80
N GLU A 54 -8.49 18.52 -3.36
CA GLU A 54 -7.28 18.41 -4.20
C GLU A 54 -6.96 16.96 -4.61
N SER A 55 -7.56 15.96 -3.96
CA SER A 55 -7.42 14.54 -4.31
C SER A 55 -8.52 14.04 -5.25
N LEU A 56 -9.52 14.88 -5.56
CA LEU A 56 -10.66 14.53 -6.43
C LEU A 56 -10.53 15.14 -7.84
N GLU A 57 -9.76 16.21 -8.00
CA GLU A 57 -9.66 16.97 -9.26
C GLU A 57 -8.20 17.34 -9.61
N PRO A 58 -7.49 16.54 -10.45
CA PRO A 58 -7.92 15.25 -10.96
C PRO A 58 -7.98 14.20 -9.83
N LEU A 59 -8.80 13.17 -10.01
CA LEU A 59 -8.89 12.07 -9.05
C LEU A 59 -7.50 11.46 -8.87
N TYR A 60 -6.99 11.48 -7.64
CA TYR A 60 -5.75 10.82 -7.31
C TYR A 60 -5.91 9.31 -7.52
N LEU A 61 -5.03 8.76 -8.35
CA LEU A 61 -4.87 7.33 -8.54
C LEU A 61 -3.50 6.94 -7.98
N PRO A 62 -3.43 5.93 -7.10
CA PRO A 62 -2.13 5.42 -6.67
C PRO A 62 -1.35 4.86 -7.87
N PRO A 63 0.00 4.83 -7.78
CA PRO A 63 0.83 4.25 -8.83
C PRO A 63 0.46 2.78 -9.08
N ALA A 64 0.79 2.30 -10.28
CA ALA A 64 0.59 0.90 -10.62
C ALA A 64 1.40 -0.01 -9.68
N VAL A 65 0.85 -1.20 -9.43
CA VAL A 65 1.58 -2.22 -8.67
C VAL A 65 2.68 -2.79 -9.56
N GLU A 66 3.92 -2.77 -9.05
CA GLU A 66 5.08 -3.31 -9.75
C GLU A 66 5.46 -4.68 -9.18
N PRO A 67 5.69 -5.70 -10.02
CA PRO A 67 6.27 -6.96 -9.56
C PRO A 67 7.66 -6.70 -8.95
N VAL A 68 7.87 -7.22 -7.74
CA VAL A 68 9.22 -7.28 -7.16
C VAL A 68 10.01 -8.33 -7.95
N ARG A 69 11.06 -7.91 -8.64
CA ARG A 69 11.99 -8.81 -9.36
C ARG A 69 13.07 -9.34 -8.44
#